data_AF-A0A6N3QD10-F1
#
_entry.id   AF-A0A6N3QD10-F1
#
_cell.length_a   1.000
_cell.length_b   1.000
_cell.length_c   1.000
_cell.angle_alpha   90.00
_cell.angle_beta   90.00
_cell.angle_gamma   90.00
#
_symmetry.space_group_name_H-M   'P 1'
#
loop_
_entity.id
_entity.type
_entity.pdbx_description
1 polymer ?
#
loop_
_entity_poly.entity_id
_entity_poly.type
_entity_poly.pdbx_seq_one_letter_code
_entity_poly.pdbx_strand_id
1 'polypeptide(L)'
;MKYVFIEKHQAEFSIKAMCRALRVARSGWYTWCQRRTGISPRQQFRQHCDSVVLAAAFTRSKQRYGAPRLTDELRAQGYHFNVKTVAASLRRQGLRAKASRKFSPVSYRAHGLRCTGNSGHHHLFFF
;
A
#
# COMPACT_ATOMS: atom_id res chain seq x y z
N MET A 1 29.94 -8.46 -11.98
CA MET A 1 29.35 -9.08 -10.76
C MET A 1 29.29 -10.60 -10.92
N LYS A 2 30.01 -11.39 -10.09
CA LYS A 2 30.13 -12.85 -10.26
C LYS A 2 28.81 -13.62 -10.08
N TYR A 3 27.98 -13.23 -9.12
CA TYR A 3 26.69 -13.89 -8.88
C TYR A 3 25.68 -13.63 -10.03
N VAL A 4 25.65 -12.44 -10.61
CA VAL A 4 24.78 -12.14 -11.77
C VAL A 4 25.11 -13.04 -12.97
N PHE A 5 26.38 -13.40 -13.16
CA PHE A 5 26.77 -14.37 -14.20
C PHE A 5 26.23 -15.77 -13.91
N ILE A 6 26.34 -16.24 -12.66
CA ILE A 6 25.79 -17.54 -12.23
C ILE A 6 24.27 -17.58 -12.45
N GLU A 7 23.56 -16.49 -12.17
CA GLU A 7 22.10 -16.39 -12.37
C GLU A 7 21.69 -16.57 -13.84
N LYS A 8 22.41 -15.91 -14.75
CA LYS A 8 22.10 -15.95 -16.19
C LYS A 8 22.33 -17.32 -16.82
N HIS A 9 23.31 -18.06 -16.32
CA HIS A 9 23.75 -19.33 -16.91
C HIS A 9 23.42 -20.56 -16.06
N GLN A 10 22.57 -20.41 -15.01
CA GLN A 10 22.17 -21.53 -14.14
C GLN A 10 21.36 -22.62 -14.86
N ALA A 11 20.74 -22.29 -16.00
CA ALA A 11 20.00 -23.24 -16.83
C ALA A 11 20.92 -24.09 -17.72
N GLU A 12 22.10 -23.57 -18.05
CA GLU A 12 23.06 -24.20 -18.97
C GLU A 12 24.17 -24.96 -18.23
N PHE A 13 24.59 -24.49 -17.05
CA PHE A 13 25.69 -25.07 -16.29
C PHE A 13 25.33 -25.34 -14.83
N SER A 14 25.99 -26.32 -14.23
CA SER A 14 25.82 -26.58 -12.79
C SER A 14 26.37 -25.43 -11.94
N ILE A 15 25.59 -24.98 -10.95
CA ILE A 15 26.01 -23.95 -9.97
C ILE A 15 27.33 -24.34 -9.29
N LYS A 16 27.53 -25.64 -9.03
CA LYS A 16 28.76 -26.16 -8.41
C LYS A 16 29.99 -25.91 -9.30
N ALA A 17 29.89 -26.17 -10.61
CA ALA A 17 30.97 -25.93 -11.55
C ALA A 17 31.27 -24.43 -11.68
N MET A 18 30.24 -23.60 -11.83
CA MET A 18 30.42 -22.15 -11.93
C MET A 18 31.02 -21.53 -10.66
N CYS A 19 30.62 -22.00 -9.46
CA CYS A 19 31.22 -21.53 -8.21
C CYS A 19 32.71 -21.85 -8.13
N ARG A 20 33.12 -23.04 -8.58
CA ARG A 20 34.54 -23.43 -8.67
C ARG A 20 35.30 -22.56 -9.67
N ALA A 21 34.77 -22.39 -10.88
CA ALA A 21 35.40 -21.59 -11.93
C ALA A 21 35.59 -20.12 -11.54
N LEU A 22 34.59 -19.52 -10.88
CA LEU A 22 34.60 -18.12 -10.46
C LEU A 22 35.29 -17.88 -9.12
N ARG A 23 35.78 -18.95 -8.46
CA ARG A 23 36.38 -18.94 -7.11
C ARG A 23 35.47 -18.24 -6.09
N VAL A 24 34.21 -18.64 -6.03
CA VAL A 24 33.23 -18.15 -5.04
C VAL A 24 32.67 -19.30 -4.22
N ALA A 25 32.38 -19.03 -2.94
CA ALA A 25 31.72 -20.00 -2.08
C ALA A 25 30.27 -20.25 -2.53
N ARG A 26 29.87 -21.53 -2.56
CA ARG A 26 28.50 -21.92 -2.90
C ARG A 26 27.47 -21.38 -1.90
N SER A 27 27.83 -21.29 -0.62
CA SER A 27 27.00 -20.65 0.42
C SER A 27 26.72 -19.18 0.08
N GLY A 28 27.72 -18.43 -0.37
CA GLY A 28 27.58 -17.04 -0.77
C GLY A 28 26.59 -16.83 -1.92
N TRP A 29 26.53 -17.76 -2.88
CA TRP A 29 25.52 -17.75 -3.94
C TRP A 29 24.09 -17.86 -3.39
N TYR A 30 23.84 -18.83 -2.51
CA TYR A 30 22.51 -19.00 -1.92
C TYR A 30 22.13 -17.84 -1.00
N THR A 31 23.07 -17.30 -0.21
CA THR A 31 22.81 -16.09 0.60
C THR A 31 22.49 -14.88 -0.28
N TRP A 32 23.19 -14.71 -1.40
CA TRP A 32 22.90 -13.65 -2.36
C TRP A 32 21.53 -13.83 -3.01
N CYS A 33 21.17 -15.06 -3.39
CA CYS A 33 19.84 -15.38 -3.93
C CYS A 33 18.75 -15.04 -2.90
N GLN A 34 18.93 -15.47 -1.64
CA GLN A 34 17.98 -15.24 -0.57
C GLN A 34 17.83 -13.76 -0.19
N ARG A 35 18.87 -12.94 -0.34
CA ARG A 35 18.74 -11.47 -0.16
C ARG A 35 17.97 -10.81 -1.30
N ARG A 36 17.98 -11.39 -2.51
CA ARG A 36 17.24 -10.86 -3.66
C ARG A 36 15.80 -11.31 -3.72
N THR A 37 15.52 -12.54 -3.32
CA THR A 37 14.17 -13.12 -3.30
C THR A 37 13.47 -12.95 -1.96
N GLY A 38 14.23 -12.71 -0.89
CA GLY A 38 13.71 -12.52 0.45
C GLY A 38 12.94 -11.21 0.57
N ILE A 39 11.66 -11.33 0.92
CA ILE A 39 10.84 -10.21 1.34
C ILE A 39 11.43 -9.71 2.67
N SER A 40 11.87 -8.44 2.71
CA SER A 40 12.37 -7.88 3.96
C SER A 40 11.27 -7.89 5.03
N PRO A 41 11.58 -8.03 6.33
CA PRO A 41 10.58 -7.98 7.39
C PRO A 41 9.69 -6.73 7.32
N ARG A 42 10.27 -5.60 6.89
CA ARG A 42 9.55 -4.35 6.66
C ARG A 42 8.54 -4.44 5.50
N GLN A 43 8.90 -5.14 4.43
CA GLN A 43 8.01 -5.36 3.29
C GLN A 43 6.89 -6.35 3.65
N GLN A 44 7.19 -7.38 4.43
CA GLN A 44 6.18 -8.32 4.94
C GLN A 44 5.17 -7.60 5.86
N PHE A 45 5.65 -6.75 6.77
CA PHE A 45 4.78 -5.91 7.60
C PHE A 45 3.89 -4.99 6.76
N ARG A 46 4.45 -4.38 5.70
CA ARG A 46 3.67 -3.54 4.78
C ARG A 46 2.60 -4.34 4.06
N GLN A 47 2.93 -5.52 3.53
CA GLN A 47 1.96 -6.39 2.87
C GLN A 47 0.84 -6.84 3.81
N HIS A 48 1.17 -7.16 5.06
CA HIS A 48 0.19 -7.50 6.08
C HIS A 48 -0.71 -6.31 6.43
N CYS A 49 -0.15 -5.11 6.64
CA CYS A 49 -0.96 -3.91 6.83
C CYS A 49 -1.88 -3.67 5.63
N ASP A 50 -1.35 -3.84 4.41
CA ASP A 50 -2.08 -3.58 3.18
C ASP A 50 -3.27 -4.53 3.03
N SER A 51 -3.10 -5.83 3.31
CA SER A 51 -4.19 -6.81 3.24
C SER A 51 -5.29 -6.55 4.27
N VAL A 52 -4.91 -6.20 5.51
CA VAL A 52 -5.88 -5.93 6.58
C VAL A 52 -6.64 -4.63 6.30
N VAL A 53 -5.96 -3.57 5.86
CA VAL A 53 -6.58 -2.29 5.46
C VAL A 53 -7.57 -2.49 4.30
N LEU A 54 -7.21 -3.32 3.31
CA LEU A 54 -8.08 -3.65 2.19
C LEU A 54 -9.35 -4.33 2.67
N ALA A 55 -9.23 -5.37 3.49
CA ALA A 55 -10.37 -6.10 4.02
C ALA A 55 -11.30 -5.19 4.84
N ALA A 56 -10.75 -4.34 5.71
CA ALA A 56 -11.55 -3.39 6.50
C ALA A 56 -12.27 -2.36 5.61
N ALA A 57 -11.57 -1.80 4.62
CA ALA A 57 -12.11 -0.76 3.75
C ALA A 57 -13.28 -1.27 2.88
N PHE A 58 -13.17 -2.49 2.34
CA PHE A 58 -14.18 -3.06 1.45
C PHE A 58 -15.36 -3.70 2.19
N THR A 59 -15.08 -4.53 3.20
CA THR A 59 -16.12 -5.36 3.84
C THR A 59 -17.05 -4.53 4.74
N ARG A 60 -16.52 -3.53 5.45
CA ARG A 60 -17.30 -2.77 6.44
C ARG A 60 -17.77 -1.41 5.94
N SER A 61 -16.92 -0.68 5.21
CA SER A 61 -17.15 0.74 4.97
C SER A 61 -17.73 1.08 3.59
N LYS A 62 -17.86 0.11 2.66
CA LYS A 62 -18.14 0.38 1.22
C LYS A 62 -17.23 1.47 0.65
N GLN A 63 -15.96 1.50 1.09
CA GLN A 63 -14.97 2.54 0.77
C GLN A 63 -15.33 3.96 1.25
N ARG A 64 -16.20 4.16 2.26
CA ARG A 64 -16.53 5.52 2.74
C ARG A 64 -15.56 6.06 3.78
N TYR A 65 -14.87 5.20 4.50
CA TYR A 65 -14.05 5.60 5.63
C TYR A 65 -12.63 5.97 5.21
N GLY A 66 -12.17 7.14 5.69
CA GLY A 66 -10.79 7.57 5.58
C GLY A 66 -9.90 6.96 6.67
N ALA A 67 -8.60 7.27 6.61
CA ALA A 67 -7.58 6.69 7.49
C ALA A 67 -7.90 6.74 8.99
N PRO A 68 -8.44 7.84 9.58
CA PRO A 68 -8.72 7.90 11.01
C PRO A 68 -9.78 6.87 11.44
N ARG A 69 -10.95 6.88 10.78
CA ARG A 69 -12.05 5.96 11.10
C ARG A 69 -11.68 4.51 10.86
N LEU A 70 -10.93 4.24 9.78
CA LEU A 70 -10.44 2.90 9.50
C LEU A 70 -9.47 2.42 10.60
N THR A 71 -8.64 3.32 11.15
CA THR A 71 -7.71 2.97 12.24
C THR A 71 -8.46 2.58 13.51
N ASP A 72 -9.55 3.27 13.84
CA ASP A 72 -10.37 2.93 15.01
C ASP A 72 -11.08 1.58 14.84
N GLU A 73 -11.57 1.29 13.64
CA GLU A 73 -12.15 -0.04 13.34
C GLU A 73 -11.11 -1.16 13.41
N LEU A 74 -9.90 -0.91 12.91
CA LEU A 74 -8.80 -1.84 12.97
C LEU A 74 -8.39 -2.12 14.41
N ARG A 75 -8.38 -1.09 15.27
CA ARG A 75 -8.16 -1.25 16.71
C ARG A 75 -9.25 -2.10 17.37
N ALA A 76 -10.51 -1.91 16.99
CA ALA A 76 -11.61 -2.75 17.48
C ALA A 76 -11.51 -4.22 17.03
N GLN A 77 -10.76 -4.50 15.96
CA GLN A 77 -10.43 -5.85 15.49
C GLN A 77 -9.14 -6.42 16.11
N GLY A 78 -8.47 -5.68 17.00
CA GLY A 78 -7.21 -6.08 17.63
C GLY A 78 -5.95 -5.68 16.85
N TYR A 79 -6.08 -4.95 15.74
CA TYR A 79 -4.95 -4.46 14.95
C TYR A 79 -4.54 -3.05 15.36
N HIS A 80 -3.36 -2.93 15.98
CA HIS A 80 -2.82 -1.65 16.45
C HIS A 80 -1.90 -1.02 15.41
N PHE A 81 -2.48 -0.37 14.40
CA PHE A 81 -1.72 0.43 13.43
C PHE A 81 -1.79 1.93 13.73
N ASN A 82 -0.74 2.66 13.35
CA ASN A 82 -0.77 4.12 13.34
C ASN A 82 -1.62 4.61 12.17
N VAL A 83 -2.38 5.69 12.37
CA VAL A 83 -3.14 6.39 11.31
C VAL A 83 -2.25 6.70 10.10
N LYS A 84 -0.99 7.09 10.31
CA LYS A 84 -0.03 7.34 9.21
C LYS A 84 0.30 6.09 8.40
N THR A 85 0.35 4.92 9.04
CA THR A 85 0.60 3.63 8.39
C THR A 85 -0.60 3.25 7.52
N VAL A 86 -1.81 3.43 8.06
CA VAL A 86 -3.07 3.17 7.35
C VAL A 86 -3.24 4.15 6.17
N ALA A 87 -2.99 5.43 6.38
CA ALA A 87 -2.92 6.46 5.33
C ALA A 87 -1.96 6.08 4.20
N ALA A 88 -0.72 5.72 4.54
CA ALA A 88 0.27 5.29 3.57
C ALA A 88 -0.14 4.01 2.83
N SER A 89 -0.84 3.09 3.52
CA SER A 89 -1.40 1.88 2.92
C SER A 89 -2.49 2.21 1.90
N LEU A 90 -3.47 3.06 2.27
CA LEU A 90 -4.52 3.53 1.37
C LEU A 90 -3.93 4.20 0.12
N ARG A 91 -2.88 5.03 0.28
CA ARG A 91 -2.15 5.66 -0.84
C ARG A 91 -1.50 4.64 -1.77
N ARG A 92 -0.78 3.65 -1.22
CA ARG A 92 -0.13 2.58 -2.01
C ARG A 92 -1.13 1.76 -2.80
N GLN A 93 -2.29 1.48 -2.20
CA GLN A 93 -3.33 0.65 -2.79
C GLN A 93 -4.31 1.45 -3.67
N GLY A 94 -4.13 2.77 -3.81
CA GLY A 94 -5.04 3.63 -4.58
C GLY A 94 -6.45 3.75 -3.99
N LEU A 95 -6.64 3.34 -2.73
CA LEU A 95 -7.93 3.35 -2.06
C LEU A 95 -8.25 4.77 -1.62
N ARG A 96 -9.33 5.32 -2.19
CA ARG A 96 -9.85 6.63 -1.82
C ARG A 96 -11.19 6.45 -1.16
N ALA A 97 -11.40 7.19 -0.07
CA ALA A 97 -12.71 7.27 0.53
C ALA A 97 -13.68 7.89 -0.49
N LYS A 98 -14.73 7.17 -0.84
CA LYS A 98 -15.89 7.71 -1.55
C LYS A 98 -16.56 8.71 -0.62
N ALA A 99 -16.39 10.00 -0.91
CA ALA A 99 -17.17 11.02 -0.25
C ALA A 99 -18.66 10.72 -0.44
N SER A 100 -19.46 10.82 0.62
CA SER A 100 -20.90 10.88 0.45
C SER A 100 -21.21 12.11 -0.41
N ARG A 101 -22.05 11.94 -1.42
CA ARG A 101 -22.55 13.05 -2.23
C ARG A 101 -23.07 14.11 -1.26
N LYS A 102 -22.57 15.36 -1.36
CA LYS A 102 -23.09 16.47 -0.54
C LYS A 102 -24.60 16.45 -0.64
N PHE A 103 -25.27 16.33 0.50
CA PHE A 103 -26.71 16.49 0.57
C PHE A 103 -27.00 17.94 0.14
N SER A 104 -27.55 18.08 -1.06
CA SER A 104 -28.12 19.36 -1.49
C SER A 104 -29.54 19.37 -0.96
N PRO A 105 -29.89 20.21 0.02
CA PRO A 105 -31.30 20.42 0.32
C PRO A 105 -31.96 20.88 -0.99
N VAL A 106 -33.08 20.25 -1.34
CA VAL A 106 -33.92 20.75 -2.42
C VAL A 106 -34.44 22.10 -1.92
N SER A 107 -33.82 23.19 -2.38
CA SER A 107 -34.32 24.53 -2.11
C SER A 107 -35.65 24.63 -2.84
N TYR A 108 -36.75 24.73 -2.09
CA TYR A 108 -37.98 25.26 -2.65
C TYR A 108 -37.62 26.64 -3.23
N ARG A 109 -37.85 26.83 -4.53
CA ARG A 109 -37.53 28.07 -5.22
C ARG A 109 -38.47 29.16 -4.71
N ALA A 110 -37.99 30.01 -3.81
CA ALA A 110 -38.52 31.36 -3.68
C ALA A 110 -37.63 32.27 -4.55
N HIS A 111 -38.29 33.05 -5.40
CA HIS A 111 -37.69 33.85 -6.45
C HIS A 111 -36.62 34.83 -5.95
N GLY A 112 -35.47 34.83 -6.62
CA GLY A 112 -34.76 36.07 -6.97
C GLY A 112 -33.80 36.67 -5.95
N LEU A 113 -32.66 36.03 -5.68
CA LEU A 113 -31.44 36.75 -5.27
C LEU A 113 -30.19 36.14 -5.92
N ARG A 114 -29.38 36.99 -6.56
CA ARG A 114 -28.08 36.63 -7.16
C ARG A 114 -27.04 36.52 -6.04
N CYS A 115 -26.63 35.31 -5.70
CA CYS A 115 -25.48 35.09 -4.83
C CYS A 115 -24.27 34.77 -5.70
N THR A 116 -23.30 35.68 -5.68
CA THR A 116 -21.99 35.58 -6.31
C THR A 116 -21.25 34.32 -5.84
N GLY A 117 -20.74 33.56 -6.80
CA GLY A 117 -19.96 32.35 -6.55
C GLY A 117 -18.68 32.70 -5.79
N ASN A 118 -18.41 31.94 -4.73
CA ASN A 118 -17.08 31.93 -4.14
C ASN A 118 -16.51 30.51 -4.22
N SER A 119 -15.57 30.36 -5.14
CA SER A 119 -14.76 29.17 -5.36
C SER A 119 -13.85 28.95 -4.15
N GLY A 120 -14.36 28.26 -3.14
CA GLY A 120 -13.57 27.79 -2.00
C GLY A 120 -12.70 26.59 -2.40
N HIS A 121 -11.51 26.86 -2.93
CA HIS A 121 -10.41 25.90 -3.00
C HIS A 121 -10.02 25.46 -1.58
N HIS A 122 -10.67 24.42 -1.08
CA HIS A 122 -10.17 23.68 0.08
C HIS A 122 -9.51 22.39 -0.41
N HIS A 123 -8.26 22.52 -0.85
CA HIS A 123 -7.26 21.55 -0.44
C HIS A 123 -7.36 21.45 1.08
N LEU A 124 -7.52 20.24 1.65
CA LEU A 124 -6.94 19.83 2.94
C LEU A 124 -7.37 18.39 3.24
N PHE A 125 -6.39 17.49 3.12
CA PHE A 125 -6.22 16.22 3.82
C PHE A 125 -7.32 15.15 3.74
N PHE A 126 -7.48 14.59 2.55
CA PHE A 126 -7.85 13.17 2.39
C PHE A 126 -6.63 12.37 1.95
N PHE A 127 -5.62 12.23 2.81
CA PHE A 127 -4.60 11.17 2.74
C PHE A 127 -3.91 11.01 4.08
#